data_AF-A0A7J2SPZ7-F1
#
_entry.id   AF-A0A7J2SPZ7-F1
#
_cell.length_a   1.000
_cell.length_b   1.000
_cell.length_c   1.000
_cell.angle_alpha   90.00
_cell.angle_beta   90.00
_cell.angle_gamma   90.00
#
_symmetry.space_group_name_H-M   'P 1'
#
loop_
_entity.id
_entity.type
_entity.pdbx_description
1 polymer ?
#
loop_
_entity_poly.entity_id
_entity_poly.type
_entity_poly.pdbx_seq_one_letter_code
_entity_poly.pdbx_strand_id
1 'polypeptide(L)' 'MMKTIIFVTHNSGKFREAEAKLKSLGVKLQQYKEGYPEIQADTLEEVAFFAV' A
#
# COMPACT_ATOMS: atom_id res chain seq x y z
N MET A 1 -9.81 -9.98 -16.47
CA MET A 1 -10.22 -8.66 -15.92
C MET A 1 -9.07 -8.12 -15.07
N MET A 2 -8.77 -6.82 -15.16
CA MET A 2 -7.73 -6.16 -14.37
C MET A 2 -8.23 -5.92 -12.95
N LYS A 3 -7.51 -6.40 -11.93
CA LYS A 3 -7.87 -6.16 -10.52
C LYS A 3 -7.32 -4.81 -10.07
N THR A 4 -8.11 -4.06 -9.32
CA THR A 4 -7.66 -2.81 -8.69
C THR A 4 -7.33 -3.06 -7.22
N ILE A 5 -6.16 -2.61 -6.77
CA ILE A 5 -5.73 -2.65 -5.37
C ILE A 5 -5.53 -1.22 -4.88
N ILE A 6 -6.02 -0.92 -3.69
CA ILE A 6 -5.75 0.34 -2.99
C ILE A 6 -4.45 0.18 -2.21
N PHE A 7 -3.48 1.05 -2.45
CA PHE A 7 -2.26 1.14 -1.68
C PHE A 7 -2.30 2.38 -0.79
N VAL A 8 -2.54 2.16 0.50
CA VAL A 8 -2.59 3.20 1.53
C VAL A 8 -1.18 3.64 1.86
N THR A 9 -0.77 4.82 1.39
CA THR A 9 0.55 5.38 1.66
C THR A 9 0.64 6.84 1.21
N HIS A 10 1.24 7.69 2.05
CA HIS A 10 1.64 9.05 1.67
C HIS A 10 2.92 9.08 0.82
N ASN A 11 3.71 8.00 0.85
CA ASN A 11 5.01 7.94 0.19
C ASN A 11 4.83 7.66 -1.31
N SER A 12 5.00 8.71 -2.13
CA SER A 12 4.90 8.63 -3.59
C SER A 12 5.98 7.76 -4.24
N GLY A 13 7.16 7.64 -3.61
CA GLY A 13 8.23 6.73 -4.06
C GLY A 13 7.82 5.27 -3.95
N LYS A 14 7.33 4.86 -2.76
CA LYS A 14 6.79 3.51 -2.54
C LYS A 14 5.64 3.19 -3.50
N PHE A 15 4.73 4.14 -3.74
CA PHE A 15 3.65 3.95 -4.69
C PHE A 15 4.16 3.66 -6.11
N ARG A 16 5.07 4.49 -6.63
CA ARG A 16 5.63 4.30 -7.99
C ARG A 16 6.38 2.97 -8.13
N GLU A 17 7.13 2.58 -7.10
CA GLU A 17 7.83 1.31 -7.08
C GLU A 17 6.86 0.12 -7.13
N ALA A 18 5.85 0.13 -6.27
CA ALA A 18 4.84 -0.94 -6.21
C ALA A 18 4.02 -1.01 -7.50
N GLU A 19 3.61 0.14 -8.06
CA GLU A 19 2.88 0.21 -9.33
C GLU A 19 3.70 -0.40 -10.47
N ALA A 20 4.98 -0.06 -10.59
CA ALA A 20 5.86 -0.62 -11.63
C ALA A 20 5.98 -2.14 -11.52
N LYS A 21 6.11 -2.68 -10.30
CA LYS A 21 6.20 -4.13 -10.05
C LYS A 21 4.89 -4.87 -10.35
N LEU A 22 3.75 -4.28 -9.99
CA LEU A 22 2.44 -4.91 -10.10
C LEU A 22 1.81 -4.78 -11.50
N LYS A 23 2.27 -3.82 -12.31
CA LYS A 23 1.78 -3.61 -13.67
C LYS A 23 1.93 -4.85 -14.56
N SER A 24 3.03 -5.58 -14.45
CA SER A 24 3.28 -6.81 -15.23
C SER A 24 2.32 -7.95 -14.88
N LEU A 25 1.69 -7.89 -13.71
CA LEU A 25 0.71 -8.87 -13.23
C LEU A 25 -0.74 -8.51 -13.61
N GLY A 26 -0.94 -7.43 -14.39
CA GLY A 26 -2.28 -6.96 -14.75
C GLY A 26 -3.06 -6.43 -13.54
N VAL A 27 -2.38 -5.79 -12.60
CA VAL A 27 -2.96 -5.13 -11.43
C VAL A 27 -2.88 -3.62 -11.60
N LYS A 28 -4.00 -2.93 -11.40
CA LYS A 28 -4.06 -1.47 -11.28
C LYS A 28 -3.87 -1.09 -9.81
N LEU A 29 -2.92 -0.22 -9.53
CA LEU A 29 -2.69 0.30 -8.17
C LEU A 29 -3.29 1.70 -8.04
N GLN A 30 -4.00 1.97 -6.95
CA GLN A 30 -4.53 3.29 -6.62
C GLN A 30 -3.94 3.76 -5.29
N GLN A 31 -3.33 4.94 -5.27
CA GLN A 31 -2.80 5.52 -4.04
C GLN A 31 -3.93 6.11 -3.18
N TYR A 32 -3.94 5.79 -1.88
CA TYR A 32 -4.81 6.44 -0.90
C TYR A 32 -3.97 7.17 0.15
N LYS A 33 -4.32 8.43 0.44
CA LYS A 33 -3.50 9.37 1.22
C LYS A 33 -4.23 10.01 2.39
N GLU A 34 -5.40 9.53 2.80
CA GLU A 34 -6.13 10.15 3.92
C GLU A 34 -5.59 9.75 5.31
N GLY A 35 -4.44 9.07 5.35
CA GLY A 35 -3.81 8.59 6.57
C GLY A 35 -4.45 7.34 7.15
N TYR A 36 -3.73 6.74 8.10
CA TYR A 36 -4.11 5.57 8.88
C TYR A 36 -3.32 5.59 10.19
N PRO A 37 -3.81 4.95 11.26
CA PRO A 37 -3.07 4.88 12.51
C PRO A 37 -1.83 3.97 12.37
N GLU A 38 -0.68 4.47 12.79
CA GLU A 38 0.56 3.70 12.93
C GLU A 38 0.86 3.53 14.42
N ILE A 39 0.65 2.32 14.96
CA ILE A 39 0.91 2.01 16.37
C ILE A 39 2.41 1.90 16.65
N GLN A 40 2.80 2.14 17.90
CA GLN A 40 4.09 1.69 18.40
C GLN A 40 4.00 0.19 18.67
N ALA A 41 4.86 -0.60 18.03
CA ALA A 41 4.92 -2.05 18.15
C ALA A 41 6.36 -2.52 17.95
N ASP A 42 6.63 -3.77 18.33
CA ASP A 42 7.96 -4.35 18.18
C ASP A 42 8.23 -4.85 16.76
N THR A 43 7.17 -5.12 15.97
CA THR A 43 7.27 -5.65 14.60
C THR A 43 6.53 -4.80 13.56
N LEU A 44 6.99 -4.87 12.31
CA LEU A 44 6.35 -4.16 11.20
C LEU A 44 5.02 -4.80 10.80
N GLU A 45 4.91 -6.12 10.98
CA GLU A 45 3.72 -6.91 10.75
C GLU A 45 2.58 -6.42 11.65
N GLU A 46 2.85 -6.19 12.94
CA GLU A 46 1.86 -5.62 13.87
C GLU A 46 1.36 -4.26 13.42
N VAL A 47 2.25 -3.38 12.97
CA VAL A 47 1.88 -2.07 12.41
C VAL A 47 1.02 -2.21 11.15
N ALA A 48 1.40 -3.11 10.24
CA ALA A 48 0.70 -3.32 8.98
C ALA A 48 -0.69 -3.96 9.15
N PHE A 49 -0.86 -4.85 10.13
CA PHE A 49 -2.14 -5.53 10.40
C PHE A 49 -3.10 -4.71 11.24
N PHE A 50 -2.62 -3.76 12.05
CA PHE A 50 -3.48 -3.00 12.97
C PHE A 50 -4.62 -2.24 12.29
N ALA A 51 -4.39 -1.69 11.09
CA ALA A 51 -5.34 -0.85 10.36
C ALA A 51 -6.21 -1.60 9.34
N VAL A 52 -6.20 -2.94 9.38
CA VAL A 52 -6.93 -3.83 8.44
C VAL A 52 -8.32 -4.19 8.97
#